data_AF-A0A6J3J417-F1
#
_entry.id   AF-A0A6J3J417-F1
#
_cell.length_a   1.000
_cell.length_b   1.000
_cell.length_c   1.000
_cell.angle_alpha   90.00
_cell.angle_beta   90.00
_cell.angle_gamma   90.00
#
_symmetry.space_group_name_H-M   'P 1'
#
loop_
_entity.id
_entity.type
_entity.pdbx_description
1 polymer ?
#
loop_
_entity_poly.entity_id
_entity_poly.type
_entity_poly.pdbx_seq_one_letter_code
_entity_poly.pdbx_strand_id
1 'polypeptide(L)'
;MGSQTKRVLLTPLMHPARPFRVSNHDRSSRRGVMASSLQELISKTLDALLITTGLVTLVLEEDGTVVDTEEFFQTLGDNTHFMILEKGQKWMPGSQHVPTCSPPKRSGIARVTFDLYKLKPKDFIGCLNVKATMYEMYSVSYDIRCTGLKALLRSLLRFLSYSAQVTGQFLIYVGTSLLRVLDDTEERPSLRSHARGQLTCG
;
A
#
# COMPACT_ATOMS: atom_id res chain seq x y z
N MET A 1 2.54 -11.55 -33.82
CA MET A 1 1.79 -10.52 -34.56
C MET A 1 1.21 -9.52 -33.56
N GLY A 2 2.00 -8.53 -33.14
CA GLY A 2 1.55 -7.46 -32.26
C GLY A 2 1.96 -6.15 -32.90
N SER A 3 1.01 -5.51 -33.60
CA SER A 3 1.23 -4.24 -34.27
C SER A 3 1.36 -3.14 -33.23
N GLN A 4 2.60 -2.69 -32.98
CA GLN A 4 2.82 -1.43 -32.28
C GLN A 4 2.64 -0.30 -33.28
N THR A 5 1.47 0.33 -33.26
CA THR A 5 1.23 1.57 -34.00
C THR A 5 1.99 2.70 -33.32
N LYS A 6 3.24 2.90 -33.74
CA LYS A 6 4.00 4.12 -33.46
C LYS A 6 3.29 5.28 -34.16
N ARG A 7 2.38 5.96 -33.45
CA ARG A 7 1.82 7.24 -33.88
C ARG A 7 2.96 8.25 -33.92
N VAL A 8 3.50 8.48 -35.12
CA VAL A 8 4.37 9.62 -35.41
C VAL A 8 3.45 10.83 -35.51
N LEU A 9 3.22 11.49 -34.36
CA LEU A 9 2.59 12.80 -34.35
C LEU A 9 3.63 13.80 -34.86
N LEU A 10 3.45 14.24 -36.10
CA LEU A 10 4.02 15.47 -36.62
C LEU A 10 3.72 16.57 -35.61
N THR A 11 4.72 16.95 -34.80
CA THR A 11 4.54 17.96 -33.78
C THR A 11 4.66 19.32 -34.48
N PRO A 12 3.66 20.21 -34.37
CA PRO A 12 3.85 21.61 -34.74
C PRO A 12 4.97 22.20 -33.88
N LEU A 13 5.53 23.31 -34.33
CA LEU A 13 6.61 24.09 -33.68
C LEU A 13 6.26 24.65 -32.28
N MET A 14 5.22 24.13 -31.62
CA MET A 14 4.61 24.61 -30.38
C MET A 14 4.85 23.61 -29.25
N HIS A 15 5.24 24.11 -28.08
CA HIS A 15 5.44 23.29 -26.88
C HIS A 15 4.16 22.49 -26.57
N PRO A 16 4.27 21.21 -26.17
CA PRO A 16 3.11 20.41 -25.81
C PRO A 16 2.39 21.06 -24.61
N ALA A 17 1.06 21.00 -24.60
CA ALA A 17 0.28 21.50 -23.47
C ALA A 17 0.64 20.71 -22.20
N ARG A 18 1.06 21.42 -21.15
CA ARG A 18 1.47 20.87 -19.86
C ARG A 18 0.36 21.08 -18.83
N PRO A 19 0.20 20.18 -17.85
CA PRO A 19 -0.75 20.35 -16.76
C PRO A 19 -0.23 21.35 -15.73
N PHE A 20 -1.07 22.30 -15.32
CA PHE A 20 -0.80 23.25 -14.26
C PHE A 20 -1.94 23.28 -13.25
N ARG A 21 -1.64 23.71 -12.04
CA ARG A 21 -2.66 23.93 -11.00
C ARG A 21 -2.79 25.41 -10.77
N VAL A 22 -4.01 25.92 -10.69
CA VAL A 22 -4.26 27.33 -10.40
C VAL A 22 -5.26 27.48 -9.27
N SER A 23 -5.07 28.48 -8.43
CA SER A 23 -5.96 28.78 -7.30
C SER A 23 -6.37 30.24 -7.25
N ASN A 24 -7.51 30.48 -6.61
CA ASN A 24 -7.95 31.84 -6.27
C ASN A 24 -7.14 32.37 -5.07
N HIS A 25 -7.18 33.69 -4.83
CA HIS A 25 -6.48 34.37 -3.74
C HIS A 25 -6.74 33.76 -2.34
N ASP A 26 -7.96 33.29 -2.08
CA ASP A 26 -8.36 32.64 -0.83
C ASP A 26 -8.02 31.15 -0.75
N ARG A 27 -7.41 30.57 -1.80
CA ARG A 27 -7.08 29.14 -1.93
C ARG A 27 -8.28 28.17 -1.79
N SER A 28 -9.50 28.71 -1.78
CA SER A 28 -10.77 27.98 -1.66
C SER A 28 -11.12 27.19 -2.92
N SER A 29 -10.70 27.70 -4.08
CA SER A 29 -10.91 27.07 -5.38
C SER A 29 -9.56 26.70 -5.99
N ARG A 30 -9.41 25.42 -6.36
CA ARG A 30 -8.23 24.88 -7.06
C ARG A 30 -8.68 24.22 -8.37
N ARG A 31 -8.07 24.59 -9.49
CA ARG A 31 -8.41 24.10 -10.82
C ARG A 31 -7.16 23.60 -11.54
N GLY A 32 -7.30 22.49 -12.27
CA GLY A 32 -6.26 22.01 -13.17
C GLY A 32 -6.47 22.62 -14.56
N VAL A 33 -5.42 23.20 -15.13
CA VAL A 33 -5.45 23.85 -16.45
C VAL A 33 -4.34 23.28 -17.30
N MET A 34 -4.66 22.80 -18.49
CA MET A 34 -3.67 22.40 -19.50
C MET A 34 -3.32 23.62 -20.34
N ALA A 35 -2.05 24.01 -20.40
CA ALA A 35 -1.61 25.15 -21.22
C ALA A 35 -0.23 24.90 -21.84
N SER A 36 0.00 25.44 -23.03
CA SER A 36 1.30 25.43 -23.71
C SER A 36 2.05 26.75 -23.53
N SER A 37 1.31 27.86 -23.33
CA SER A 37 1.85 29.20 -23.10
C SER A 37 1.23 29.89 -21.88
N LEU A 38 1.90 30.93 -21.39
CA LEU A 38 1.42 31.77 -20.29
C LEU A 38 0.09 32.44 -20.65
N GLN A 39 -0.04 32.95 -21.88
CA GLN A 39 -1.27 33.58 -22.34
C GLN A 39 -2.45 32.58 -22.38
N GLU A 40 -2.21 31.35 -22.82
CA GLU A 40 -3.21 30.28 -22.83
C GLU A 40 -3.60 29.89 -21.39
N LEU A 41 -2.64 29.83 -20.47
CA LEU A 41 -2.89 29.58 -19.06
C LEU A 41 -3.79 30.66 -18.46
N ILE A 42 -3.49 31.94 -18.70
CA ILE A 42 -4.30 33.05 -18.18
C ILE A 42 -5.72 32.98 -18.72
N SER A 43 -5.90 32.85 -20.04
CA SER A 43 -7.22 32.72 -20.67
C SER A 43 -8.03 31.57 -20.06
N LYS A 44 -7.47 30.36 -20.02
CA LYS A 44 -8.17 29.19 -19.51
C LYS A 44 -8.46 29.29 -18.02
N THR A 45 -7.62 30.00 -17.28
CA THR A 45 -7.85 30.15 -15.85
C THR A 45 -8.92 31.19 -15.56
N LEU A 46 -8.98 32.29 -16.32
CA LEU A 46 -10.09 33.24 -16.23
C LEU A 46 -11.44 32.55 -16.49
N ASP A 47 -11.50 31.70 -17.52
CA ASP A 47 -12.67 30.88 -17.82
C ASP A 47 -12.96 29.86 -16.69
N ALA A 48 -11.93 29.20 -16.16
CA ALA A 48 -12.09 28.20 -15.12
C ALA A 48 -12.57 28.81 -13.79
N LEU A 49 -12.00 29.96 -13.38
CA LEU A 49 -12.32 30.63 -12.12
C LEU A 49 -13.50 31.59 -12.23
N LEU A 50 -14.11 31.74 -13.42
CA LEU A 50 -15.23 32.65 -13.70
C LEU A 50 -14.91 34.11 -13.32
N ILE A 51 -13.67 34.53 -13.52
CA ILE A 51 -13.22 35.89 -13.20
C ILE A 51 -13.58 36.81 -14.36
N THR A 52 -14.44 37.80 -14.10
CA THR A 52 -14.91 38.79 -15.09
C THR A 52 -13.95 39.96 -15.28
N THR A 53 -12.96 40.09 -14.42
CA THR A 53 -11.97 41.18 -14.44
C THR A 53 -10.78 40.81 -15.32
N GLY A 54 -10.56 41.54 -16.42
CA GLY A 54 -9.45 41.27 -17.36
C GLY A 54 -8.05 41.67 -16.86
N LEU A 55 -7.94 42.29 -15.68
CA LEU A 55 -6.67 42.66 -15.06
C LEU A 55 -6.36 41.70 -13.92
N VAL A 56 -5.64 40.64 -14.25
CA VAL A 56 -5.16 39.64 -13.29
C VAL A 56 -3.65 39.55 -13.30
N THR A 57 -3.06 39.31 -12.13
CA THR A 57 -1.64 39.00 -11.98
C THR A 57 -1.51 37.52 -11.65
N LEU A 58 -0.73 36.79 -12.45
CA LEU A 58 -0.39 35.42 -12.16
C LEU A 58 0.85 35.40 -11.28
N VAL A 59 0.74 34.75 -10.12
CA VAL A 59 1.87 34.56 -9.21
C VAL A 59 2.06 33.07 -8.92
N LEU A 60 3.27 32.69 -8.54
CA LEU A 60 3.51 31.38 -7.96
C LEU A 60 2.87 31.30 -6.57
N GLU A 61 2.20 30.19 -6.28
CA GLU A 61 1.59 29.97 -4.97
C GLU A 61 2.66 29.88 -3.86
N GLU A 62 3.82 29.30 -4.17
CA GLU A 62 4.85 28.96 -3.18
C GLU A 62 5.55 30.18 -2.57
N ASP A 63 5.94 31.14 -3.40
CA ASP A 63 6.79 32.27 -3.02
C ASP A 63 6.20 33.64 -3.41
N GLY A 64 5.09 33.66 -4.14
CA GLY A 64 4.45 34.88 -4.61
C GLY A 64 5.20 35.56 -5.76
N THR A 65 6.16 34.89 -6.38
CA THR A 65 6.89 35.42 -7.54
C THR A 65 5.91 35.65 -8.69
N VAL A 66 5.94 36.87 -9.25
CA VAL A 66 5.09 37.25 -10.38
C VAL A 66 5.60 36.57 -11.64
N VAL A 67 4.69 35.94 -12.39
CA VAL A 67 4.99 35.29 -13.67
C VAL A 67 4.42 36.15 -14.79
N ASP A 68 5.28 36.98 -15.37
CA ASP A 68 4.94 37.92 -16.45
C ASP A 68 5.59 37.54 -17.80
N THR A 69 6.63 36.71 -17.77
CA THR A 69 7.46 36.33 -18.91
C THR A 69 7.21 34.88 -19.31
N GLU A 70 7.11 34.65 -20.62
CA GLU A 70 6.91 33.31 -21.18
C GLU A 70 8.14 32.43 -20.92
N GLU A 71 9.34 33.01 -20.95
CA GLU A 71 10.60 32.32 -20.70
C GLU A 71 10.63 31.75 -19.28
N PHE A 72 10.20 32.53 -18.29
CA PHE A 72 10.07 32.06 -16.92
C PHE A 72 9.06 30.93 -16.82
N PHE A 73 7.89 31.08 -17.46
CA PHE A 73 6.86 30.04 -17.50
C PHE A 73 7.35 28.72 -18.11
N GLN A 74 8.19 28.76 -19.14
CA GLN A 74 8.75 27.55 -19.75
C GLN A 74 9.77 26.84 -18.84
N THR A 75 10.51 27.57 -17.99
CA THR A 75 11.43 26.95 -17.02
C THR A 75 10.72 26.22 -15.89
N LEU A 76 9.45 26.54 -15.61
CA LEU A 76 8.66 25.88 -14.57
C LEU A 76 8.30 24.45 -14.97
N GLY A 77 8.31 23.55 -13.99
CA GLY A 77 8.00 22.14 -14.18
C GLY A 77 6.50 21.87 -14.37
N ASP A 78 6.18 20.65 -14.80
CA ASP A 78 4.80 20.17 -14.86
C ASP A 78 4.15 20.19 -13.47
N ASN A 79 2.85 20.49 -13.42
CA ASN A 79 2.04 20.61 -12.19
C ASN A 79 2.45 21.74 -11.24
N THR A 80 3.19 22.74 -11.73
CA THR A 80 3.45 23.97 -10.97
C THR A 80 2.14 24.63 -10.55
N HIS A 81 2.12 25.14 -9.31
CA HIS A 81 0.94 25.73 -8.69
C HIS A 81 1.00 27.26 -8.75
N PHE A 82 0.07 27.84 -9.48
CA PHE A 82 -0.13 29.28 -9.59
C PHE A 82 -1.29 29.75 -8.73
N MET A 83 -1.26 31.03 -8.38
CA MET A 83 -2.37 31.76 -7.79
C MET A 83 -2.68 32.97 -8.67
N ILE A 84 -3.98 33.23 -8.86
CA ILE A 84 -4.45 34.41 -9.57
C ILE A 84 -4.85 35.48 -8.57
N LEU A 85 -4.37 36.69 -8.82
CA LEU A 85 -4.68 37.89 -8.05
C LEU A 85 -5.38 38.91 -8.93
N GLU A 86 -6.51 39.42 -8.45
CA GLU A 86 -7.21 40.56 -9.05
C GLU A 86 -6.60 41.90 -8.59
N LYS A 87 -7.01 42.99 -9.24
CA LYS A 87 -6.54 44.35 -8.92
C LYS A 87 -6.74 44.67 -7.42
N GLY A 88 -5.63 44.89 -6.72
CA GLY A 88 -5.62 45.26 -5.30
C GLY A 88 -5.46 44.08 -4.33
N GLN A 89 -5.49 42.84 -4.84
CA GLN A 89 -5.15 41.66 -4.05
C GLN A 89 -3.62 41.51 -4.00
N LYS A 90 -3.12 41.07 -2.85
CA LYS A 90 -1.71 40.74 -2.65
C LYS A 90 -1.57 39.26 -2.39
N TRP A 91 -0.49 38.68 -2.88
CA TRP A 91 -0.11 37.34 -2.45
C TRP A 91 0.11 37.35 -0.93
N MET A 92 -0.50 36.39 -0.24
CA MET A 92 -0.27 36.17 1.18
C MET A 92 0.28 34.76 1.37
N PRO A 93 1.37 34.57 2.13
CA PRO A 93 1.85 33.24 2.47
C PRO A 93 0.73 32.52 3.22
N GLY A 94 0.32 31.35 2.75
CA GLY A 94 -0.69 30.56 3.45
C GLY A 94 -0.16 30.19 4.82
N SER A 95 -0.89 30.55 5.88
CA SER A 95 -0.55 30.16 7.27
C SER A 95 -0.50 28.64 7.49
N GLN A 96 -0.84 27.85 6.46
CA GLN A 96 -0.78 26.39 6.45
C GLN A 96 0.18 25.80 5.40
N HIS A 97 0.93 26.63 4.67
CA HIS A 97 1.90 26.16 3.67
C HIS A 97 3.32 26.23 4.25
N VAL A 98 3.66 25.21 5.03
CA VAL A 98 5.04 24.69 5.00
C VAL A 98 5.31 24.35 3.53
N PRO A 99 6.43 24.81 2.93
CA PRO A 99 6.74 24.49 1.54
C PRO A 99 6.78 22.96 1.43
N THR A 100 5.74 22.38 0.85
CA THR A 100 5.72 20.97 0.51
C THR A 100 6.27 20.84 -0.91
N CYS A 101 7.41 21.47 -1.17
CA CYS A 101 8.51 20.71 -1.76
C CYS A 101 8.97 19.70 -0.70
N SER A 102 8.08 18.78 -0.26
CA SER A 102 8.57 17.60 0.42
C SER A 102 9.25 16.79 -0.66
N PRO A 103 10.57 16.55 -0.61
CA PRO A 103 11.04 15.27 -1.12
C PRO A 103 10.11 14.20 -0.52
N PRO A 104 9.70 13.16 -1.28
CA PRO A 104 8.74 12.17 -0.81
C PRO A 104 9.08 11.86 0.64
N LYS A 105 8.13 12.21 1.52
CA LYS A 105 8.22 12.22 2.98
C LYS A 105 9.17 11.08 3.36
N ARG A 106 10.35 11.39 3.93
CA ARG A 106 11.38 10.44 4.39
C ARG A 106 10.79 9.50 5.44
N SER A 107 9.88 8.66 5.01
CA SER A 107 9.43 7.50 5.72
C SER A 107 10.50 6.48 5.37
N GLY A 108 11.33 6.13 6.35
CA GLY A 108 12.26 5.02 6.26
C GLY A 108 11.51 3.69 6.18
N ILE A 109 10.51 3.61 5.29
CA ILE A 109 9.66 2.45 5.11
C ILE A 109 10.37 1.57 4.11
N ALA A 110 11.00 0.51 4.64
CA ALA A 110 11.39 -0.63 3.85
C ALA A 110 10.13 -1.20 3.17
N ARG A 111 9.99 -0.99 1.86
CA ARG A 111 8.88 -1.56 1.10
C ARG A 111 9.32 -2.92 0.59
N VAL A 112 8.72 -3.97 1.14
CA VAL A 112 8.93 -5.35 0.71
C VAL A 112 7.72 -5.79 -0.10
N THR A 113 7.93 -6.21 -1.35
CA THR A 113 6.88 -6.73 -2.24
C THR A 113 7.10 -8.22 -2.52
N PHE A 114 5.99 -8.94 -2.66
CA PHE A 114 5.94 -10.37 -2.90
C PHE A 114 5.04 -10.62 -4.11
N ASP A 115 5.64 -10.85 -5.27
CA ASP A 115 4.90 -11.01 -6.52
C ASP A 115 4.94 -12.48 -6.96
N LEU A 116 3.79 -13.16 -6.89
CA LEU A 116 3.66 -14.55 -7.37
C LEU A 116 3.22 -14.55 -8.82
N TYR A 117 4.05 -15.07 -9.72
CA TYR A 117 3.78 -15.12 -11.16
C TYR A 117 4.02 -16.52 -11.73
N LYS A 118 3.26 -16.92 -12.75
CA LYS A 118 3.39 -18.23 -13.39
C LYS A 118 4.16 -18.10 -14.70
N LEU A 119 5.29 -18.79 -14.83
CA LEU A 119 6.07 -18.85 -16.08
C LEU A 119 5.42 -19.76 -17.14
N LYS A 120 4.68 -20.79 -16.71
CA LYS A 120 3.91 -21.68 -17.60
C LYS A 120 2.53 -21.95 -17.01
N PRO A 121 1.48 -22.02 -17.84
CA PRO A 121 0.12 -22.29 -17.37
C PRO A 121 -0.07 -23.70 -16.78
N LYS A 122 0.84 -24.64 -17.06
CA LYS A 122 0.83 -26.03 -16.54
C LYS A 122 1.46 -26.18 -15.16
N ASP A 123 2.16 -25.15 -14.64
CA ASP A 123 2.81 -25.21 -13.34
C ASP A 123 1.85 -24.74 -12.24
N PHE A 124 1.61 -25.61 -11.25
CA PHE A 124 0.63 -25.37 -10.18
C PHE A 124 1.09 -24.26 -9.20
N ILE A 125 2.41 -24.09 -9.06
CA ILE A 125 3.04 -23.09 -8.19
C ILE A 125 4.02 -22.30 -9.07
N GLY A 126 3.78 -20.99 -9.18
CA GLY A 126 4.60 -20.06 -9.96
C GLY A 126 5.94 -19.70 -9.30
N CYS A 127 6.71 -18.82 -9.91
CA CYS A 127 7.87 -18.18 -9.29
C CYS A 127 7.39 -17.05 -8.36
N LEU A 128 8.04 -16.90 -7.21
CA LEU A 128 7.79 -15.82 -6.26
C LEU A 128 8.94 -14.82 -6.34
N ASN A 129 8.67 -13.60 -6.80
CA ASN A 129 9.61 -12.49 -6.68
C ASN A 129 9.47 -11.88 -5.29
N VAL A 130 10.58 -11.72 -4.59
CA VAL A 130 10.67 -10.95 -3.34
C VAL A 130 11.53 -9.74 -3.62
N LYS A 131 10.96 -8.54 -3.53
CA LYS A 131 11.68 -7.28 -3.77
C LYS A 131 11.62 -6.40 -2.54
N ALA A 132 12.77 -6.16 -1.94
CA ALA A 132 12.95 -5.23 -0.84
C ALA A 132 13.50 -3.90 -1.36
N THR A 133 12.82 -2.81 -1.06
CA THR A 133 13.21 -1.44 -1.40
C THR A 133 13.46 -0.64 -0.13
N MET A 134 14.70 -0.21 0.07
CA MET A 134 15.18 0.58 1.21
C MET A 134 15.46 2.01 0.75
N TYR A 135 14.94 2.99 1.48
CA TYR A 135 15.18 4.43 1.26
C TYR A 135 14.90 4.90 -0.18
N GLU A 136 14.00 4.22 -0.90
CA GLU A 136 13.66 4.44 -2.31
C GLU A 136 14.81 4.42 -3.33
N MET A 137 16.08 4.34 -2.92
CA MET A 137 17.27 4.32 -3.79
C MET A 137 17.95 2.94 -3.89
N TYR A 138 17.71 2.05 -2.93
CA TYR A 138 18.33 0.73 -2.92
C TYR A 138 17.26 -0.35 -3.03
N SER A 139 17.24 -1.09 -4.14
CA SER A 139 16.30 -2.19 -4.36
C SER A 139 17.03 -3.49 -4.58
N VAL A 140 16.68 -4.51 -3.80
CA VAL A 140 17.16 -5.88 -3.97
C VAL A 140 15.96 -6.75 -4.30
N SER A 141 16.00 -7.43 -5.44
CA SER A 141 14.96 -8.37 -5.87
C SER A 141 15.54 -9.77 -6.03
N TYR A 142 14.82 -10.76 -5.52
CA TYR A 142 15.19 -12.17 -5.59
C TYR A 142 14.03 -13.02 -6.10
N ASP A 143 14.29 -13.84 -7.12
CA ASP A 143 13.30 -14.75 -7.70
C ASP A 143 13.44 -16.16 -7.10
N ILE A 144 12.49 -16.53 -6.26
CA ILE A 144 12.37 -17.89 -5.75
C ILE A 144 11.65 -18.73 -6.81
N ARG A 145 12.41 -19.57 -7.50
CA ARG A 145 11.87 -20.54 -8.45
C ARG A 145 11.30 -21.75 -7.70
N CYS A 146 9.98 -21.81 -7.58
CA CYS A 146 9.27 -22.87 -6.85
C CYS A 146 9.17 -24.21 -7.60
N THR A 147 10.14 -24.56 -8.46
CA THR A 147 10.13 -25.81 -9.25
C THR A 147 10.12 -27.06 -8.36
N GLY A 148 10.63 -26.96 -7.12
CA GLY A 148 10.63 -28.05 -6.13
C GLY A 148 9.51 -27.99 -5.07
N LEU A 149 8.67 -26.95 -5.03
CA LEU A 149 7.75 -26.74 -3.90
C LEU A 149 6.69 -27.85 -3.80
N LYS A 150 6.31 -28.47 -4.93
CA LYS A 150 5.37 -29.61 -4.95
C LYS A 150 5.92 -30.84 -4.23
N ALA A 151 7.21 -31.13 -4.39
CA ALA A 151 7.85 -32.27 -3.75
C ALA A 151 7.98 -32.03 -2.24
N LEU A 152 8.39 -30.81 -1.86
CA LEU A 152 8.49 -30.40 -0.46
C LEU A 152 7.11 -30.38 0.23
N LEU A 153 6.08 -29.84 -0.42
CA LEU A 153 4.73 -29.81 0.13
C LEU A 153 4.18 -31.22 0.35
N ARG A 154 4.37 -32.12 -0.63
CA ARG A 154 4.00 -33.54 -0.45
C ARG A 154 4.76 -34.19 0.69
N SER A 155 6.07 -33.92 0.81
CA SER A 155 6.89 -34.45 1.90
C SER A 155 6.43 -33.93 3.26
N LEU A 156 6.13 -32.63 3.37
CA LEU A 156 5.62 -32.00 4.59
C LEU A 156 4.25 -32.55 4.97
N LEU A 157 3.33 -32.71 4.00
CA LEU A 157 2.01 -33.27 4.26
C LEU A 157 2.09 -34.70 4.81
N ARG A 158 3.02 -35.51 4.27
CA ARG A 158 3.29 -36.87 4.77
C ARG A 158 3.85 -36.85 6.18
N PHE A 159 4.79 -35.93 6.47
CA PHE A 159 5.34 -35.78 7.80
C PHE A 159 4.28 -35.35 8.82
N LEU A 160 3.46 -34.34 8.49
CA LEU A 160 2.36 -33.87 9.34
C LEU A 160 1.32 -34.96 9.58
N SER A 161 0.99 -35.74 8.54
CA SER A 161 0.09 -36.89 8.66
C SER A 161 0.67 -37.94 9.62
N TYR A 162 1.96 -38.26 9.50
CA TYR A 162 2.62 -39.20 10.39
C TYR A 162 2.67 -38.68 11.84
N SER A 163 3.04 -37.42 12.06
CA SER A 163 3.04 -36.83 13.39
C SER A 163 1.65 -36.80 14.01
N ALA A 164 0.61 -36.51 13.24
CA ALA A 164 -0.77 -36.52 13.72
C ALA A 164 -1.22 -37.94 14.13
N GLN A 165 -0.84 -38.96 13.36
CA GLN A 165 -1.12 -40.37 13.72
C GLN A 165 -0.41 -40.77 15.02
N VAL A 166 0.87 -40.41 15.17
CA VAL A 166 1.65 -40.70 16.40
C VAL A 166 1.04 -39.98 17.60
N THR A 167 0.71 -38.70 17.47
CA THR A 167 0.05 -37.93 18.53
C THR A 167 -1.31 -38.53 18.89
N GLY A 168 -2.09 -38.98 17.90
CA GLY A 168 -3.38 -39.63 18.15
C GLY A 168 -3.24 -40.95 18.92
N GLN A 169 -2.28 -41.80 18.54
CA GLN A 169 -1.99 -43.05 19.25
C GLN A 169 -1.52 -42.78 20.69
N PHE A 170 -0.67 -41.77 20.87
CA PHE A 170 -0.24 -41.36 22.21
C PHE A 170 -1.42 -40.88 23.07
N LEU A 171 -2.33 -40.07 22.50
CA LEU A 171 -3.50 -39.57 23.22
C LEU A 171 -4.42 -40.71 23.68
N ILE A 172 -4.66 -41.70 22.82
CA ILE A 172 -5.48 -42.88 23.14
C ILE A 172 -4.79 -43.75 24.20
N TYR A 173 -3.48 -43.97 24.08
CA TYR A 173 -2.71 -44.76 25.04
C TYR A 173 -2.69 -44.12 26.43
N VAL A 174 -2.43 -42.81 26.50
CA VAL A 174 -2.46 -42.05 27.75
C VAL A 174 -3.87 -42.02 28.34
N GLY A 175 -4.89 -41.78 27.52
CA GLY A 175 -6.29 -41.78 27.95
C GLY A 175 -6.74 -43.12 28.52
N THR A 176 -6.41 -44.24 27.85
CA THR A 176 -6.73 -45.58 28.36
C THR A 176 -5.94 -45.94 29.62
N SER A 177 -4.70 -45.45 29.76
CA SER A 177 -3.92 -45.65 30.98
C SER A 177 -4.51 -44.87 32.16
N LEU A 178 -4.92 -43.63 31.94
CA LEU A 178 -5.59 -42.81 32.97
C LEU A 178 -6.95 -43.40 33.38
N LEU A 179 -7.74 -43.89 32.42
CA LEU A 179 -9.02 -44.52 32.72
C LEU A 179 -8.86 -45.79 33.57
N ARG A 180 -7.84 -46.62 33.31
CA ARG A 180 -7.55 -47.80 34.16
C ARG A 180 -7.18 -47.40 35.58
N VAL A 181 -6.35 -46.37 35.75
CA VAL A 181 -5.98 -45.85 37.08
C VAL A 181 -7.20 -45.27 37.81
N LEU A 182 -8.13 -44.64 37.09
CA LEU A 182 -9.35 -44.10 37.69
C LEU A 182 -10.33 -45.21 38.11
N ASP A 183 -10.48 -46.25 37.30
CA ASP A 183 -11.28 -47.45 37.59
C ASP A 183 -10.75 -48.18 38.85
N ASP A 184 -9.41 -48.33 38.95
CA ASP A 184 -8.73 -48.86 40.15
C ASP A 184 -8.93 -47.97 41.41
N THR A 185 -9.28 -46.69 41.23
CA THR A 185 -9.53 -45.75 42.34
C THR A 185 -10.98 -45.79 42.81
N GLU A 186 -11.95 -46.11 41.94
CA GLU A 186 -13.37 -46.25 42.32
C GLU A 186 -13.68 -47.57 43.07
N GLU A 187 -12.93 -48.64 42.85
CA GLU A 187 -13.07 -49.94 43.56
C GLU A 187 -12.71 -49.86 45.07
N ARG A 188 -12.19 -48.74 45.57
CA ARG A 188 -11.99 -48.48 47.01
C ARG A 188 -12.55 -47.11 47.42
N PRO A 189 -13.89 -46.98 47.51
CA PRO A 189 -14.47 -46.82 48.83
C PRO A 189 -15.88 -47.44 48.95
N SER A 190 -15.98 -48.70 49.34
CA SER A 190 -17.13 -49.20 50.10
C SER A 190 -16.68 -50.13 51.21
N LEU A 191 -16.03 -49.55 52.24
CA LEU A 191 -15.79 -50.25 53.49
C LEU A 191 -17.13 -50.33 54.24
N ARG A 192 -17.84 -51.41 53.92
CA ARG A 192 -19.04 -51.96 54.53
C ARG A 192 -18.99 -51.82 56.06
N SER A 193 -19.68 -50.80 56.61
CA SER A 193 -20.03 -50.75 58.03
C SER A 193 -21.21 -51.69 58.28
N HIS A 194 -20.95 -53.00 58.35
CA HIS A 194 -21.89 -53.94 58.95
C HIS A 194 -21.64 -53.93 60.46
N ALA A 195 -22.56 -53.31 61.20
CA ALA A 195 -22.59 -53.34 62.64
C ALA A 195 -22.60 -54.79 63.15
N ARG A 196 -21.63 -55.11 64.02
CA ARG A 196 -21.58 -56.31 64.83
C ARG A 196 -21.55 -55.88 66.30
N GLY A 197 -22.70 -55.56 66.86
CA GLY A 197 -22.96 -55.75 68.29
C GLY A 197 -23.88 -56.98 68.41
N GLN A 198 -23.76 -57.91 69.35
CA GLN A 198 -22.94 -58.04 70.55
C GLN A 198 -23.16 -59.50 71.01
N LEU A 199 -22.10 -60.19 71.46
CA LEU A 199 -22.23 -61.47 72.20
C LEU A 199 -22.73 -61.16 73.62
N THR A 200 -23.57 -62.03 74.21
CA THR A 200 -23.32 -62.65 75.54
C THR A 200 -24.22 -63.87 75.77
N CYS A 201 -23.61 -64.93 76.30
CA CYS A 201 -24.26 -66.04 77.01
C CYS A 201 -24.84 -65.57 78.36
N GLY A 202 -25.87 -66.29 78.83
CA GLY A 202 -26.49 -66.21 80.14
C GLY A 202 -27.73 -67.08 80.17
#